data_AF-A0A958C8H3-F1
#
_entry.id   AF-A0A958C8H3-F1
#
_cell.length_a   1.000
_cell.length_b   1.000
_cell.length_c   1.000
_cell.angle_alpha   90.00
_cell.angle_beta   90.00
_cell.angle_gamma   90.00
#
_symmetry.space_group_name_H-M   'P 1'
#
loop_
_entity.id
_entity.type
_entity.pdbx_description
1 polymer ?
#
loop_
_entity_poly.entity_id
_entity_poly.type
_entity_poly.pdbx_seq_one_letter_code
_entity_poly.pdbx_strand_id
1 'polypeptide(L)' 'IGLNTWAGVGAPPAPPGSAGLRDYEIRLPTGDALEAVARRLEGAGIAFERSVGGLAVSDPASNRIVLVVA' A
#
# COMPACT_ATOMS: atom_id res chain seq x y z
N ILE A 1 -10.60 4.98 -5.47
CA ILE A 1 -10.59 4.56 -4.05
C ILE A 1 -11.51 5.51 -3.29
N GLY A 2 -12.47 5.00 -2.53
CA GLY A 2 -13.31 5.82 -1.65
C GLY A 2 -12.76 5.78 -0.22
N LEU A 3 -12.65 6.93 0.44
CA LEU A 3 -12.21 7.05 1.83
C LEU A 3 -13.41 7.38 2.72
N ASN A 4 -13.49 6.73 3.87
CA ASN A 4 -14.57 6.89 4.84
C ASN A 4 -14.04 6.56 6.25
N THR A 5 -14.79 6.94 7.29
CA THR A 5 -14.36 6.74 8.68
C THR A 5 -15.05 5.58 9.38
N TRP A 6 -16.29 5.22 9.02
CA TRP A 6 -17.12 4.15 9.62
C TRP A 6 -16.90 4.01 11.13
N ALA A 7 -16.45 2.85 11.62
CA ALA A 7 -16.25 2.56 13.04
C ALA A 7 -15.00 3.23 13.67
N GLY A 8 -14.26 4.06 12.92
CA GLY A 8 -13.57 5.20 13.50
C GLY A 8 -12.07 5.34 13.22
N VAL A 9 -11.64 6.59 13.35
CA VAL A 9 -10.23 7.02 13.45
C VAL A 9 -9.58 6.32 14.64
N GLY A 10 -8.45 5.65 14.43
CA GLY A 10 -7.73 4.93 15.49
C GLY A 10 -8.23 3.50 15.76
N ALA A 11 -9.17 2.98 14.95
CA ALA A 11 -9.51 1.56 15.00
C ALA A 11 -8.26 0.70 14.71
N PRO A 12 -8.00 -0.35 15.51
CA PRO A 12 -6.87 -1.23 15.27
C PRO A 12 -7.09 -2.07 14.00
N PRO A 13 -6.01 -2.54 13.36
CA PRO A 13 -6.09 -3.53 12.29
C PRO A 13 -6.89 -4.78 12.71
N ALA A 14 -7.54 -5.43 11.74
CA ALA A 14 -8.24 -6.69 11.98
C ALA A 14 -7.26 -7.79 12.47
N PRO A 15 -7.68 -8.67 13.39
CA PRO A 15 -6.84 -9.77 13.85
C PRO A 15 -6.40 -10.69 12.69
N PRO A 16 -5.20 -11.30 12.77
CA PRO A 16 -4.76 -12.29 11.79
C PRO A 16 -5.79 -13.41 11.60
N GLY A 17 -6.02 -13.81 10.35
CA GLY A 17 -7.01 -14.85 10.00
C GLY A 17 -8.46 -14.36 9.90
N SER A 18 -8.72 -13.08 10.19
CA SER A 18 -10.03 -12.48 9.92
C SER A 18 -10.26 -12.33 8.42
N ALA A 19 -11.52 -12.41 7.98
CA ALA A 19 -11.88 -12.04 6.61
C ALA A 19 -11.61 -10.54 6.38
N GLY A 20 -10.94 -10.20 5.28
CA GLY A 20 -10.56 -8.83 4.97
C GLY A 20 -9.95 -8.69 3.57
N LEU A 21 -9.57 -7.47 3.21
CA LEU A 21 -8.86 -7.20 1.97
C LEU A 21 -7.45 -7.80 2.05
N ARG A 22 -7.12 -8.72 1.12
CA ARG A 22 -5.79 -9.35 1.08
C ARG A 22 -4.74 -8.37 0.59
N ASP A 23 -4.98 -7.78 -0.57
CA ASP A 23 -4.17 -6.76 -1.22
C ASP A 23 -4.99 -6.07 -2.32
N TYR A 24 -4.50 -4.93 -2.81
CA TYR A 24 -4.94 -4.36 -4.07
C TYR A 24 -3.76 -3.80 -4.86
N GLU A 25 -3.90 -3.80 -6.18
CA GLU A 25 -2.86 -3.31 -7.10
C GLU A 25 -3.16 -1.90 -7.59
N ILE A 26 -2.11 -1.07 -7.61
CA ILE A 26 -2.08 0.20 -8.36
C ILE A 26 -1.08 0.01 -9.51
N ARG A 27 -1.61 0.03 -10.75
CA ARG A 27 -0.81 -0.07 -11.96
C ARG A 27 -0.32 1.31 -12.38
N LEU A 28 0.99 1.49 -12.39
CA LEU A 28 1.67 2.72 -12.77
C LEU A 28 2.08 2.64 -14.24
N PRO A 29 2.04 3.77 -14.97
CA PRO A 29 2.25 3.76 -16.41
C PRO A 29 3.70 3.43 -16.81
N THR A 30 4.68 3.64 -15.94
CA THR A 30 6.11 3.49 -16.25
C THR A 30 6.91 3.08 -15.02
N GLY A 31 8.13 2.56 -15.26
CA GLY A 31 9.13 2.34 -14.20
C GLY A 31 9.53 3.62 -13.48
N ASP A 32 9.61 4.75 -14.19
CA ASP A 32 9.91 6.05 -13.56
C ASP A 32 8.83 6.49 -12.57
N ALA A 33 7.56 6.19 -12.87
CA ALA A 33 6.46 6.46 -11.95
C ALA A 33 6.56 5.58 -10.69
N LEU A 34 6.98 4.31 -10.84
CA LEU A 34 7.25 3.41 -9.71
C LEU A 34 8.39 3.93 -8.83
N GLU A 35 9.51 4.32 -9.43
CA GLU A 35 10.65 4.89 -8.69
C GLU A 35 10.30 6.23 -8.04
N ALA A 36 9.43 7.04 -8.65
CA ALA A 36 8.92 8.26 -8.03
C ALA A 36 8.04 7.98 -6.79
N VAL A 37 7.34 6.84 -6.74
CA VAL A 37 6.64 6.41 -5.51
C VAL A 37 7.65 5.92 -4.48
N ALA A 38 8.63 5.09 -4.87
CA ALA A 38 9.65 4.59 -3.96
C ALA A 38 10.40 5.72 -3.24
N ARG A 39 10.87 6.74 -3.99
CA ARG A 39 11.52 7.93 -3.40
C ARG A 39 10.63 8.69 -2.41
N ARG A 40 9.33 8.75 -2.65
CA ARG A 40 8.37 9.39 -1.72
C ARG A 40 8.21 8.56 -0.44
N LEU A 41 8.18 7.23 -0.53
CA LEU A 41 8.15 6.34 0.63
C LEU A 41 9.43 6.45 1.45
N GLU A 42 10.59 6.44 0.79
CA GLU A 42 11.91 6.63 1.42
C GLU A 42 12.00 7.98 2.13
N GLY A 43 11.62 9.07 1.45
CA GLY A 43 11.64 10.42 2.02
C GLY A 43 10.67 10.60 3.19
N ALA A 44 9.62 9.79 3.28
CA ALA A 44 8.68 9.76 4.40
C ALA A 44 9.10 8.78 5.51
N GLY A 45 10.19 8.02 5.34
CA GLY A 45 10.60 6.99 6.30
C GLY A 45 9.63 5.81 6.40
N ILE A 46 8.81 5.58 5.37
CA ILE A 46 7.82 4.49 5.33
C ILE A 46 8.51 3.24 4.81
N ALA A 47 8.45 2.15 5.58
CA ALA A 47 8.98 0.86 5.15
C ALA A 47 8.13 0.25 4.03
N PHE A 48 8.81 -0.30 3.02
CA PHE A 48 8.19 -1.03 1.91
C PHE A 48 9.12 -2.14 1.43
N GLU A 49 8.53 -3.12 0.76
CA GLU A 49 9.23 -4.26 0.17
C GLU A 49 9.37 -4.03 -1.35
N ARG A 50 10.56 -4.25 -1.91
CA ARG A 50 10.74 -4.28 -3.37
C ARG A 50 10.58 -5.71 -3.90
N SER A 51 9.99 -5.84 -5.07
CA SER A 51 9.89 -7.09 -5.83
C SER A 51 10.26 -6.85 -7.30
N VAL A 52 10.39 -7.92 -8.08
CA VAL A 52 10.67 -7.81 -9.51
C VAL A 52 9.49 -7.09 -10.20
N GLY A 53 9.73 -5.87 -10.66
CA GLY A 53 8.72 -5.06 -11.37
C GLY A 53 7.73 -4.30 -10.50
N GLY A 54 7.93 -4.25 -9.18
CA GLY A 54 6.99 -3.59 -8.27
C GLY A 54 7.52 -3.33 -6.86
N LEU A 55 6.63 -2.80 -6.02
CA LEU A 55 6.86 -2.65 -4.58
C LEU A 55 5.56 -2.87 -3.79
N ALA A 56 5.68 -3.30 -2.54
CA ALA A 56 4.56 -3.49 -1.64
C ALA A 56 4.73 -2.65 -0.37
N VAL A 57 3.65 -1.99 0.05
CA VAL A 57 3.60 -1.13 1.25
C VAL A 57 2.29 -1.36 2.00
N SER A 58 2.28 -1.18 3.31
CA SER A 58 1.05 -1.25 4.11
C SER A 58 0.54 0.15 4.42
N ASP A 59 -0.77 0.34 4.32
CA ASP A 59 -1.42 1.57 4.79
C ASP A 59 -1.61 1.57 6.33
N PRO A 60 -2.08 2.67 6.94
CA PRO A 60 -2.31 2.73 8.39
C PRO A 60 -3.34 1.73 8.93
N ALA A 61 -4.24 1.23 8.07
CA ALA A 61 -5.21 0.19 8.43
C ALA A 61 -4.65 -1.23 8.19
N SER A 62 -3.35 -1.35 7.87
CA SER A 62 -2.66 -2.60 7.52
C SER A 62 -3.18 -3.28 6.25
N ASN A 63 -3.84 -2.54 5.35
CA ASN A 63 -4.13 -3.05 4.02
C ASN A 63 -2.84 -3.06 3.20
N ARG A 64 -2.55 -4.19 2.54
CA ARG A 64 -1.40 -4.32 1.66
C ARG A 64 -1.70 -3.66 0.30
N ILE A 65 -0.86 -2.70 -0.08
CA ILE A 65 -0.89 -2.03 -1.38
C ILE A 65 0.28 -2.57 -2.21
N VAL A 66 -0.02 -3.04 -3.42
CA VAL A 66 0.99 -3.47 -4.38
C VAL A 66 1.04 -2.48 -5.53
N LEU A 67 2.22 -1.95 -5.84
CA LEU A 67 2.43 -1.08 -6.99
C LEU A 67 3.27 -1.79 -8.04
N VAL A 68 2.77 -1.83 -9.27
CA VAL A 68 3.41 -2.52 -10.41
C VAL A 68 3.41 -1.61 -11.63
N VAL A 69 4.29 -1.88 -12.60
CA VAL A 69 4.23 -1.24 -13.92
C VAL A 69 3.19 -1.95 -14.79
N ALA A 70 2.38 -1.17 -15.52
CA ALA A 70 1.33 -1.63 -16.42
C ALA A 70 1.85 -2.39 -17.64
#